data_AF-A0A0F9NSY7-F1
#
_entry.id   AF-A0A0F9NSY7-F1
#
_cell.length_a   1.000
_cell.length_b   1.000
_cell.length_c   1.000
_cell.angle_alpha   90.00
_cell.angle_beta   90.00
_cell.angle_gamma   90.00
#
_symmetry.space_group_name_H-M   'P 1'
#
loop_
_entity.id
_entity.type
_entity.pdbx_description
1 polymer ?
#
loop_
_entity_poly.entity_id
_entity_poly.type
_entity_poly.pdbx_seq_one_letter_code
_entity_poly.pdbx_strand_id
1 'polypeptide(L)'
;MADITFAWDANPGSEHAGYKMHWGTASRIYTFVLDVGAAAFGKVLGLADGTWYFATTAYDNDGREIGLSNEATVIAAPNTTPPTVPGG
;
A
#
# COMPACT_ATOMS: atom_id res chain seq x y z
N MET A 1 -11.26 0.09 -14.34
CA MET A 1 -11.07 0.36 -12.89
C MET A 1 -10.17 -0.73 -12.35
N ALA A 2 -8.96 -0.37 -11.91
CA ALA A 2 -7.96 -1.34 -11.50
C ALA A 2 -8.16 -1.75 -10.04
N ASP A 3 -7.92 -3.02 -9.72
CA ASP A 3 -7.66 -3.48 -8.36
C ASP A 3 -6.17 -3.76 -8.18
N ILE A 4 -5.57 -3.14 -7.17
CA ILE A 4 -4.16 -3.33 -6.87
C ILE A 4 -4.07 -3.86 -5.45
N THR A 5 -3.39 -5.01 -5.33
CA THR A 5 -3.09 -5.63 -4.03
C THR A 5 -1.64 -5.35 -3.71
N PHE A 6 -1.40 -4.79 -2.53
CA PHE A 6 -0.08 -4.49 -2.02
C PHE A 6 0.23 -5.42 -0.87
N ALA A 7 1.45 -5.94 -0.87
CA ALA A 7 2.03 -6.64 0.25
C ALA A 7 3.39 -6.00 0.52
N TRP A 8 3.67 -5.71 1.79
CA TRP A 8 4.98 -5.27 2.24
C TRP A 8 5.53 -6.29 3.22
N ASP A 9 6.85 -6.35 3.33
CA ASP A 9 7.51 -7.16 4.35
C ASP A 9 7.33 -6.46 5.70
N ALA A 10 6.32 -6.87 6.46
CA ALA A 10 6.16 -6.43 7.83
C ALA A 10 7.26 -7.10 8.66
N ASN A 11 8.35 -6.38 8.94
CA ASN A 11 9.42 -6.89 9.78
C ASN A 11 8.88 -7.11 11.21
N PRO A 12 8.69 -8.36 11.66
CA PRO A 12 8.06 -8.64 12.96
C PRO A 12 9.03 -8.40 14.14
N GLY A 13 10.18 -7.78 13.89
CA GLY A 13 11.33 -7.78 14.79
C GLY A 13 11.41 -6.65 15.82
N SER A 14 10.52 -5.66 15.85
CA SER A 14 10.55 -4.60 16.89
C SER A 14 9.22 -3.85 16.95
N GLU A 15 8.41 -4.02 17.99
CA GLU A 15 7.57 -2.95 18.60
C GLU A 15 6.53 -2.17 17.75
N HIS A 16 6.40 -2.36 16.44
CA HIS A 16 5.38 -1.67 15.62
C HIS A 16 3.98 -2.14 16.02
N ALA A 17 3.08 -1.21 16.36
CA ALA A 17 1.67 -1.49 16.62
C ALA A 17 0.87 -1.69 15.33
N GLY A 18 1.34 -1.14 14.22
CA GLY A 18 0.75 -1.36 12.91
C GLY A 18 1.38 -0.52 11.81
N TYR A 19 0.71 -0.54 10.66
CA TYR A 19 1.09 0.18 9.46
C TYR A 19 -0.09 1.01 8.95
N LYS A 20 0.24 2.16 8.37
CA LYS A 20 -0.69 2.97 7.58
C LYS A 20 -0.20 3.02 6.16
N MET A 21 -1.08 2.79 5.21
CA MET A 21 -0.78 2.93 3.80
C MET A 21 -1.34 4.25 3.30
N HIS A 22 -0.50 5.04 2.65
CA HIS A 22 -0.77 6.37 2.16
C HIS A 22 -0.66 6.32 0.64
N TRP A 23 -1.63 6.88 -0.10
CA TRP A 23 -1.53 6.95 -1.55
C TRP A 23 -2.13 8.21 -2.14
N GLY A 24 -1.66 8.59 -3.32
CA GLY A 24 -2.14 9.75 -4.06
C GLY A 24 -1.67 9.76 -5.50
N THR A 25 -2.06 10.80 -6.24
CA THR A 25 -1.74 10.95 -7.66
C THR A 25 -0.42 11.69 -7.91
N ALA A 26 0.29 12.09 -6.85
CA ALA A 26 1.58 12.76 -6.95
C ALA A 26 2.56 12.27 -5.87
N SER A 27 3.84 12.21 -6.21
CA SER A 27 4.90 11.78 -5.31
C SER A 27 4.94 12.66 -4.07
N ARG A 28 4.99 12.03 -2.89
CA ARG A 28 4.92 12.66 -1.57
C ARG A 28 3.66 13.50 -1.30
N ILE A 29 2.64 13.39 -2.14
CA ILE A 29 1.33 14.03 -1.95
C ILE A 29 0.29 12.92 -1.88
N TYR A 30 0.10 12.38 -0.68
CA TYR A 30 -0.87 11.34 -0.41
C TYR A 30 -2.20 11.97 0.00
N THR A 31 -3.23 11.79 -0.83
CA THR A 31 -4.60 12.26 -0.55
C THR A 31 -5.42 11.26 0.23
N PHE A 32 -5.02 9.99 0.20
CA PHE A 32 -5.70 8.89 0.85
C PHE A 32 -4.77 8.21 1.86
N VAL A 33 -5.36 7.75 2.96
CA VAL A 33 -4.69 6.96 3.98
C VAL A 33 -5.60 5.82 4.40
N LEU A 34 -5.03 4.62 4.55
CA LEU A 34 -5.68 3.42 5.05
C LEU A 34 -4.86 2.88 6.20
N ASP A 35 -5.47 2.84 7.37
CA ASP A 35 -4.91 2.07 8.46
C ASP A 35 -5.13 0.59 8.18
N VAL A 36 -4.04 -0.15 8.07
CA VAL A 36 -4.01 -1.59 7.81
C VAL A 36 -3.63 -2.36 9.08
N GLY A 37 -3.42 -1.64 10.20
CA GLY A 37 -3.05 -2.21 11.48
C GLY A 37 -1.83 -3.11 11.37
N ALA A 38 -1.86 -4.24 12.07
CA ALA A 38 -0.82 -5.27 11.98
C ALA A 38 -0.87 -6.11 10.68
N ALA A 39 -1.80 -5.83 9.75
CA ALA A 39 -1.82 -6.55 8.48
C ALA A 39 -0.66 -6.07 7.60
N ALA A 40 0.08 -7.01 7.01
CA ALA A 40 1.18 -6.75 6.08
C ALA A 40 0.72 -6.56 4.62
N PHE A 41 -0.59 -6.40 4.41
CA PHE A 41 -1.19 -6.29 3.08
C PHE A 41 -2.39 -5.34 3.09
N GLY A 42 -2.62 -4.69 1.96
CA GLY A 42 -3.77 -3.84 1.73
C GLY A 42 -4.24 -3.94 0.28
N LYS A 43 -5.55 -3.90 0.08
CA LYS A 43 -6.16 -3.92 -1.26
C LYS A 43 -6.82 -2.59 -1.53
N VAL A 44 -6.41 -1.94 -2.62
CA VAL A 44 -7.05 -0.71 -3.09
C VAL A 44 -7.84 -1.03 -4.35
N LEU A 45 -9.15 -0.77 -4.27
CA LEU A 45 -10.11 -1.06 -5.33
C LEU A 45 -10.56 0.24 -5.97
N GLY A 46 -10.85 0.20 -7.27
CA GLY A 46 -11.45 1.34 -7.95
C GLY A 46 -10.47 2.46 -8.26
N LEU A 47 -9.19 2.14 -8.47
CA LEU A 47 -8.25 3.16 -8.96
C LEU A 47 -8.62 3.56 -10.39
N ALA A 48 -8.73 4.88 -10.56
CA ALA A 48 -8.79 5.50 -11.87
C ALA A 48 -7.47 5.27 -12.62
N ASP A 49 -7.56 5.26 -13.94
CA ASP A 49 -6.39 5.18 -14.80
C ASP A 49 -5.42 6.33 -14.53
N GLY A 50 -4.14 6.00 -14.38
CA GLY A 50 -3.10 6.99 -14.11
C GLY A 50 -1.97 6.47 -13.22
N THR A 51 -1.05 7.38 -12.88
CA THR A 51 0.07 7.09 -11.99
C THR A 51 -0.31 7.41 -10.55
N TRP A 52 -0.12 6.43 -9.69
CA TRP A 52 -0.40 6.51 -8.26
C TRP A 52 0.88 6.22 -7.48
N TYR A 53 1.06 6.96 -6.40
CA TYR A 53 2.20 6.86 -5.51
C TYR A 53 1.71 6.34 -4.16
N PHE A 54 2.33 5.28 -3.68
CA PHE A 54 1.98 4.59 -2.45
C PHE A 54 3.17 4.63 -1.51
N ALA A 55 2.96 4.96 -0.26
CA ALA A 55 3.95 4.85 0.79
C ALA A 55 3.31 4.22 2.02
N THR A 56 4.08 3.43 2.75
CA THR A 56 3.62 2.83 3.99
C THR A 56 4.37 3.47 5.13
N THR A 57 3.68 3.79 6.22
CA THR A 57 4.29 4.33 7.43
C THR A 57 4.02 3.37 8.56
N ALA A 58 5.08 2.90 9.23
CA ALA A 58 4.93 2.07 10.41
C ALA A 58 4.71 2.97 11.63
N TYR A 59 3.84 2.56 12.55
CA TYR A 59 3.58 3.29 13.79
C TYR A 59 3.73 2.40 15.01
N ASP A 60 4.17 3.01 16.11
CA ASP A 60 4.36 2.38 17.42
C ASP A 60 3.03 2.31 18.23
N ASN A 61 3.01 1.63 19.38
CA ASN A 61 1.86 1.53 20.28
C ASN A 61 1.37 2.89 20.80
N ASP A 62 2.27 3.88 20.85
CA ASP A 62 1.94 5.28 21.12
C ASP A 62 1.23 5.99 19.94
N GLY A 63 1.02 5.32 18.81
CA GLY A 63 0.49 5.90 17.57
C GLY A 63 1.47 6.81 16.85
N ARG A 64 2.76 6.82 17.26
CA ARG A 64 3.82 7.59 16.62
C ARG A 64 4.32 6.88 15.37
N GLU A 65 4.33 7.61 14.26
CA GLU A 65 4.93 7.18 13.02
C GLU A 65 6.46 7.15 13.17
N ILE A 66 7.04 5.96 13.06
CA ILE A 66 8.46 5.70 13.34
C ILE A 66 9.31 5.54 12.08
N GLY A 67 8.67 5.35 10.92
CA GLY A 67 9.40 5.29 9.65
C GLY A 67 8.48 5.25 8.45
N LEU A 68 8.80 6.06 7.44
CA LEU A 68 8.22 5.98 6.11
C LEU A 68 8.99 4.93 5.31
N SER A 69 8.29 3.93 4.78
CA SER A 69 8.82 2.99 3.79
C SER A 69 9.11 3.70 2.46
N ASN A 70 9.79 2.99 1.56
CA ASN A 70 9.97 3.43 0.18
C ASN A 70 8.63 3.71 -0.51
N GLU A 71 8.58 4.79 -1.27
CA GLU A 71 7.43 5.10 -2.11
C GLU A 71 7.40 4.12 -3.30
N ALA A 72 6.32 3.36 -3.43
CA ALA A 72 6.03 2.54 -4.58
C ALA A 72 5.21 3.34 -5.60
N THR A 73 5.65 3.36 -6.86
CA THR A 73 4.88 3.94 -7.95
C THR A 73 4.11 2.84 -8.65
N VAL A 74 2.79 2.98 -8.76
CA VAL A 74 1.95 2.05 -9.52
C VAL A 74 1.16 2.79 -10.57
N ILE A 75 1.24 2.28 -11.79
CA ILE A 75 0.42 2.75 -12.89
C ILE A 75 -0.86 1.92 -12.87
N ALA A 76 -1.95 2.52 -12.39
CA ALA A 76 -3.26 1.94 -12.50
C ALA A 76 -3.67 2.01 -13.97
N ALA A 77 -3.59 0.88 -14.67
CA ALA A 77 -4.18 0.71 -15.99
C ALA A 77 -5.44 -0.15 -15.83
N PRO A 78 -6.43 -0.06 -16.75
CA PRO A 78 -7.48 -1.07 -16.79
C PRO A 78 -6.83 -2.45 -16.80
N ASN A 79 -7.18 -3.24 -15.79
CA ASN A 79 -6.82 -4.63 -15.54
C ASN A 79 -7.09 -5.46 -16.80
N THR A 80 -6.10 -5.49 -17.69
CA THR A 80 -6.00 -6.44 -18.81
C THR A 80 -5.12 -7.64 -18.45
N THR A 81 -4.70 -7.77 -17.19
CA THR A 81 -4.06 -9.00 -16.71
C THR A 81 -5.14 -10.06 -16.50
N PRO A 82 -5.28 -11.05 -17.41
CA PRO A 82 -6.02 -12.26 -17.07
C PRO A 82 -5.42 -12.86 -15.79
N PRO A 83 -6.23 -13.43 -14.89
CA PRO A 83 -5.71 -14.09 -13.71
C PRO A 83 -4.73 -15.17 -14.17
N THR A 84 -3.43 -15.00 -13.86
CA THR A 84 -2.47 -16.09 -14.04
C THR A 84 -2.83 -17.15 -13.01
N VAL A 85 -3.66 -18.12 -13.41
CA VAL A 85 -3.87 -19.37 -12.68
C VAL A 85 -2.50 -20.04 -12.56
N PRO A 86 -1.93 -20.24 -11.36
CA PRO A 86 -0.78 -21.10 -11.22
C PRO A 86 -1.26 -22.55 -11.37
N GLY A 87 -0.90 -23.18 -12.48
CA GLY A 87 -0.68 -24.62 -12.58
C GLY A 87 -1.89 -25.46 -13.00
N GLY A 88 -1.71 -26.13 -14.14
CA GLY A 88 -2.21 -27.48 -14.41
C GLY A 88 -1.02 -28.37 -14.71
#